data_AF-A0A2V9Y1T5-F1
#
_entry.id   AF-A0A2V9Y1T5-F1
#
_cell.length_a   1.000
_cell.length_b   1.000
_cell.length_c   1.000
_cell.angle_alpha   90.00
_cell.angle_beta   90.00
_cell.angle_gamma   90.00
#
_symmetry.space_group_name_H-M   'P 1'
#
loop_
_entity.id
_entity.type
_entity.pdbx_description
1 polymer ?
#
loop_
_entity_poly.entity_id
_entity_poly.type
_entity_poly.pdbx_seq_one_letter_code
_entity_poly.pdbx_strand_id
1 'polypeptide(L)' 'MPVIFHIPSALRDFTGGRSKVEIEHSPATLADALSALWTLYPGVRDRITTEQGQLRQHINVFIGDENVRY' A
#
# COMPACT_ATOMS: atom_id res chain seq x y z
N MET A 1 -6.62 -13.08 8.93
CA MET A 1 -7.46 -12.60 7.81
C MET A 1 -6.55 -11.98 6.78
N PRO A 2 -6.66 -12.40 5.50
CA PRO A 2 -5.89 -11.80 4.42
C PRO A 2 -6.36 -10.36 4.16
N VAL A 3 -5.43 -9.48 3.81
CA VAL A 3 -5.71 -8.09 3.43
C VAL A 3 -5.49 -7.93 1.93
N ILE A 4 -6.47 -7.32 1.25
CA ILE A 4 -6.41 -7.08 -0.19
C ILE A 4 -6.11 -5.61 -0.44
N PHE A 5 -4.97 -5.33 -1.04
CA PHE A 5 -4.60 -4.00 -1.53
C PHE A 5 -5.11 -3.80 -2.95
N HIS A 6 -5.82 -2.69 -3.16
CA HIS A 6 -6.26 -2.26 -4.48
C HIS A 6 -5.24 -1.29 -5.07
N ILE A 7 -4.64 -1.66 -6.20
CA ILE A 7 -3.54 -0.93 -6.81
C ILE A 7 -4.06 -0.09 -8.00
N PRO A 8 -3.95 1.25 -7.94
CA PRO A 8 -4.36 2.12 -9.03
C PRO A 8 -3.48 1.86 -10.26
N SER A 9 -4.00 2.15 -11.45
CA SER A 9 -3.30 1.91 -12.73
C SER A 9 -1.89 2.50 -12.75
N ALA A 10 -1.70 3.71 -12.21
CA ALA A 10 -0.41 4.40 -12.13
C ALA A 10 0.67 3.66 -11.31
N LEU A 11 0.27 2.72 -10.44
CA LEU A 11 1.20 1.95 -9.60
C LEU A 11 1.36 0.50 -10.06
N ARG A 12 0.60 0.06 -11.08
CA ARG A 12 0.62 -1.34 -11.53
C ARG A 12 1.96 -1.76 -12.11
N ASP A 13 2.71 -0.84 -12.71
CA ASP A 13 4.05 -1.12 -13.23
C ASP A 13 5.01 -1.58 -12.12
N PHE A 14 4.75 -1.16 -10.87
CA PHE A 14 5.53 -1.53 -9.70
C PHE A 14 5.01 -2.78 -8.99
N THR A 15 3.84 -3.29 -9.38
CA THR A 15 3.24 -4.55 -8.87
C THR A 15 3.21 -5.66 -9.90
N GLY A 16 3.99 -5.55 -10.98
CA GLY A 16 4.01 -6.54 -12.07
C GLY A 16 2.69 -6.61 -12.84
N GLY A 17 2.00 -5.48 -12.99
CA GLY A 17 0.72 -5.36 -13.67
C GLY A 17 -0.50 -5.69 -12.79
N ARG A 18 -0.29 -6.08 -11.53
CA ARG A 18 -1.37 -6.54 -10.65
C ARG A 18 -2.22 -5.39 -10.14
N SER A 19 -3.53 -5.47 -10.37
CA SER A 19 -4.52 -4.53 -9.84
C SER A 19 -4.92 -4.83 -8.39
N LYS A 20 -4.65 -6.05 -7.91
CA LYS A 20 -4.91 -6.50 -6.55
C LYS A 20 -3.68 -7.23 -6.02
N VAL A 21 -3.29 -6.92 -4.79
CA VAL A 21 -2.25 -7.64 -4.07
C VAL A 21 -2.86 -8.17 -2.79
N GLU A 22 -2.83 -9.48 -2.63
CA GLU A 22 -3.27 -10.14 -1.40
C GLU A 22 -2.08 -10.37 -0.48
N ILE A 23 -2.24 -10.03 0.79
CA ILE A 23 -1.26 -10.29 1.84
C ILE A 23 -1.89 -11.27 2.82
N GLU A 24 -1.30 -12.47 2.89
CA GLU A 24 -1.81 -13.58 3.70
C GLU A 24 -1.59 -13.35 5.20
N HIS A 25 -0.60 -12.55 5.55
CA HIS A 25 -0.37 -12.15 6.94
C HIS A 25 -1.56 -11.34 7.47
N SER A 26 -1.83 -11.50 8.77
CA SER A 26 -2.84 -10.72 9.48
C SER A 26 -2.16 -9.54 10.17
N PRO A 27 -1.99 -8.39 9.49
CA PRO A 27 -1.37 -7.22 10.11
C PRO A 27 -2.25 -6.70 11.25
N ALA A 28 -1.61 -6.33 12.36
CA ALA A 28 -2.30 -5.70 13.49
C ALA A 28 -2.58 -4.21 13.22
N THR A 29 -1.78 -3.59 12.35
CA THR A 29 -1.86 -2.16 12.04
C THR A 29 -1.73 -1.91 10.53
N LEU A 30 -2.15 -0.73 10.08
CA LEU A 30 -1.89 -0.27 8.71
C LEU A 30 -0.39 -0.27 8.39
N ALA A 31 0.45 0.11 9.35
CA ALA A 31 1.89 0.14 9.19
C ALA A 31 2.46 -1.26 8.93
N ASP A 32 1.94 -2.30 9.59
CA ASP A 32 2.34 -3.69 9.34
C ASP A 32 1.84 -4.18 7.97
N ALA A 33 0.64 -3.76 7.56
CA ALA A 33 0.07 -4.13 6.27
C ALA A 33 0.90 -3.53 5.12
N LEU A 34 1.23 -2.24 5.22
CA LEU A 34 2.08 -1.55 4.25
C LEU A 34 3.54 -2.07 4.32
N SER A 35 4.02 -2.35 5.53
CA SER A 35 5.05 -3.33 5.91
C SER A 35 5.31 -4.38 4.85
N ALA A 36 4.41 -5.35 4.86
CA ALA A 36 4.45 -6.50 3.99
C ALA A 36 4.33 -6.13 2.50
N LEU A 37 3.56 -5.10 2.16
CA LEU A 37 3.45 -4.63 0.77
C LEU A 37 4.78 -4.10 0.25
N TRP A 38 5.53 -3.34 1.05
CA TRP A 38 6.84 -2.81 0.68
C TRP A 38 7.89 -3.91 0.53
N THR A 39 7.81 -4.97 1.33
CA THR A 39 8.70 -6.15 1.18
C THR A 39 8.47 -6.85 -0.15
N LEU A 40 7.22 -6.96 -0.60
CA LEU A 40 6.88 -7.59 -1.87
C LEU A 40 7.13 -6.67 -3.08
N TYR A 41 6.84 -5.39 -2.94
CA TYR A 41 6.90 -4.40 -4.01
C TYR A 41 7.55 -3.10 -3.54
N PRO A 42 8.89 -3.07 -3.36
CA PRO A 42 9.60 -1.89 -2.88
C PRO A 42 9.42 -0.67 -3.80
N GLY A 43 9.27 -0.87 -5.11
CA GLY A 43 9.02 0.24 -6.04
C GLY A 43 7.69 0.97 -5.79
N VAL A 44 6.70 0.30 -5.21
CA VAL A 44 5.43 0.94 -4.79
C VAL A 44 5.69 1.88 -3.61
N ARG A 45 6.55 1.48 -2.66
CA ARG A 45 6.93 2.31 -1.51
C ARG A 45 7.48 3.65 -1.97
N ASP A 46 8.47 3.65 -2.86
CA ASP A 46 9.14 4.88 -3.32
C ASP A 46 8.17 5.87 -4.01
N ARG A 47 7.10 5.33 -4.61
CA ARG A 47 6.05 6.12 -5.26
C ARG A 47 5.03 6.68 -4.27
N ILE A 48 4.81 6.01 -3.15
CA ILE A 48 3.79 6.38 -2.17
C ILE A 48 4.38 7.21 -1.02
N THR A 49 5.63 6.94 -0.64
CA THR A 49 6.30 7.60 0.48
C THR A 49 7.34 8.63 -0.01
N THR A 50 7.63 9.61 0.84
CA THR A 50 8.76 10.52 0.68
C THR A 50 10.06 9.85 1.12
N GLU A 51 11.20 10.51 0.90
CA GLU A 51 12.51 10.05 1.37
C GLU A 51 12.60 9.96 2.90
N GLN A 52 11.72 10.67 3.61
CA GLN A 52 11.59 10.64 5.07
C GLN A 52 10.65 9.52 5.56
N GLY A 53 10.13 8.70 4.65
CA GLY A 53 9.21 7.60 4.96
C GLY A 53 7.76 8.03 5.22
N GLN A 54 7.42 9.29 4.99
CA GLN A 54 6.05 9.79 5.17
C GLN A 54 5.21 9.57 3.91
N LEU A 55 3.91 9.32 4.07
CA LEU A 55 2.96 9.29 2.94
C LEU A 55 2.97 10.63 2.19
N ARG A 56 3.13 10.58 0.86
CA ARG A 56 3.09 11.80 0.03
C ARG A 56 1.72 12.47 0.15
N GLN A 57 1.69 13.81 0.07
CA GLN A 57 0.46 14.58 0.30
C GLN A 57 -0.69 14.22 -0.65
N HIS A 58 -0.35 13.85 -1.90
CA HIS A 58 -1.31 13.45 -2.94
C HIS A 58 -1.75 11.98 -2.90
N ILE A 59 -1.23 11.18 -1.95
CA ILE A 59 -1.67 9.79 -1.78
C ILE A 59 -2.65 9.74 -0.62
N ASN A 60 -3.83 9.20 -0.92
CA ASN A 60 -4.82 8.81 0.06
C ASN A 60 -4.83 7.30 0.18
N VAL A 61 -4.92 6.80 1.41
CA VAL A 61 -5.04 5.38 1.71
C VAL A 61 -6.37 5.19 2.42
N PHE A 62 -7.13 4.20 1.98
CA PHE A 62 -8.45 3.91 2.50
C PHE A 62 -8.49 2.50 3.08
N ILE A 63 -9.10 2.34 4.25
CA ILE A 63 -9.42 1.04 4.86
C ILE A 63 -10.94 0.90 4.81
N GLY A 64 -11.43 0.09 3.88
CA GLY A 64 -12.85 0.11 3.54
C GLY A 64 -13.25 1.48 3.00
N ASP A 65 -14.15 2.17 3.71
CA ASP A 65 -14.64 3.51 3.36
C ASP A 65 -13.96 4.64 4.16
N GLU A 66 -13.04 4.30 5.08
CA GLU A 66 -12.38 5.26 5.97
C GLU A 66 -11.03 5.70 5.40
N ASN A 67 -10.79 7.01 5.32
CA ASN A 67 -9.49 7.55 4.91
C ASN A 67 -8.57 7.65 6.13
N VAL A 68 -7.43 6.98 6.10
CA VAL A 68 -6.51 6.87 7.26
C VAL A 68 -5.85 8.20 7.66
N ARG A 69 -6.01 9.25 6.84
CA ARG A 69 -5.52 10.59 7.16
C ARG A 69 -6.49 11.38 8.04
N TYR A 70 -7.77 11.00 8.11
CA TYR A 70 -8.83 11.78 8.77
C TYR A 70 -9.60 10.97 9.81
#